data_AF-A0A4U7EVK2-F1
#
_entry.id   AF-A0A4U7EVK2-F1
#
_cell.length_a   1.000
_cell.length_b   1.000
_cell.length_c   1.000
_cell.angle_alpha   90.00
_cell.angle_beta   90.00
_cell.angle_gamma   90.00
#
_symmetry.space_group_name_H-M   'P 1'
#
loop_
_entity.id
_entity.type
_entity.pdbx_description
1 polymer ?
#
loop_
_entity_poly.entity_id
_entity_poly.type
_entity_poly.pdbx_seq_one_letter_code
_entity_poly.pdbx_strand_id
1 'polypeptide(L)'
;IPITNVDAEFAVGDDRIELTVAVETTGKTGCEMEALEGVTTGLNTVWDMVKAAEKDADGQYPDTRIADVKVVDKRKETVDA
;
A
#
# COMPACT_ATOMS: atom_id res chain seq x y z
N ILE A 1 11.64 6.44 11.95
CA ILE A 1 11.78 7.64 11.09
C ILE A 1 10.75 8.69 11.55
N PRO A 2 11.04 10.00 11.61
CA PRO A 2 10.05 11.02 12.02
C PRO A 2 9.05 11.29 10.88
N ILE A 3 8.03 10.44 10.79
CA ILE A 3 6.98 10.55 9.78
C ILE A 3 6.16 11.82 10.05
N THR A 4 5.98 12.63 9.01
CA THR A 4 5.25 13.90 9.08
C THR A 4 3.88 13.81 8.44
N ASN A 5 3.72 12.92 7.45
CA ASN A 5 2.45 12.70 6.76
C ASN A 5 2.37 11.24 6.27
N VAL A 6 1.15 10.71 6.25
CA VAL A 6 0.79 9.45 5.58
C VAL A 6 -0.54 9.67 4.89
N ASP A 7 -0.56 9.48 3.58
CA ASP A 7 -1.77 9.55 2.76
C ASP A 7 -1.98 8.21 2.04
N ALA A 8 -3.23 7.77 1.95
CA ALA A 8 -3.60 6.49 1.35
C ALA A 8 -4.80 6.69 0.42
N GLU A 9 -4.61 6.36 -0.85
CA GLU A 9 -5.61 6.51 -1.90
C GLU A 9 -5.94 5.15 -2.51
N PHE A 10 -7.24 4.86 -2.62
CA PHE A 10 -7.75 3.65 -3.24
C PHE A 10 -8.45 3.99 -4.55
N ALA A 11 -8.09 3.28 -5.62
CA ALA A 11 -8.83 3.26 -6.87
C ALA A 11 -9.49 1.89 -7.04
N VAL A 12 -10.82 1.87 -7.10
CA VAL A 12 -11.60 0.65 -7.31
C VAL A 12 -11.87 0.50 -8.81
N GLY A 13 -11.31 -0.55 -9.41
CA GLY A 13 -11.60 -0.96 -10.78
C GLY A 13 -12.63 -2.08 -10.83
N ASP A 14 -12.89 -2.58 -12.04
CA ASP A 14 -13.86 -3.66 -12.26
C ASP A 14 -13.40 -5.01 -11.66
N ASP A 15 -12.10 -5.28 -11.67
CA ASP A 15 -11.50 -6.57 -11.29
C ASP A 15 -10.37 -6.47 -10.25
N ARG A 16 -10.09 -5.26 -9.76
CA ARG A 16 -8.99 -5.02 -8.81
C ARG A 16 -9.17 -3.74 -8.02
N ILE A 17 -8.44 -3.66 -6.91
CA ILE A 17 -8.25 -2.43 -6.13
C ILE A 17 -6.78 -2.05 -6.22
N GLU A 18 -6.49 -0.82 -6.62
CA GLU A 18 -5.15 -0.25 -6.57
C GLU A 18 -5.04 0.64 -5.32
N LEU A 19 -3.99 0.43 -4.52
CA LEU A 19 -3.68 1.23 -3.34
C LEU A 19 -2.36 1.96 -3.56
N THR A 20 -2.40 3.29 -3.46
CA THR A 20 -1.21 4.15 -3.40
C THR A 20 -1.06 4.68 -1.98
N VAL A 21 0.13 4.51 -1.39
CA VAL A 21 0.46 5.10 -0.09
C VAL A 21 1.63 6.07 -0.28
N ALA A 22 1.42 7.32 0.12
CA ALA A 22 2.46 8.35 0.17
C ALA A 22 2.87 8.58 1.63
N VAL A 23 4.17 8.61 1.88
CA VAL A 23 4.74 8.84 3.21
C VAL A 23 5.74 9.97 3.10
N GLU A 24 5.73 10.87 4.08
CA GLU A 24 6.67 11.99 4.18
C GLU A 24 7.46 11.93 5.49
N THR A 25 8.69 12.41 5.44
CA THR A 25 9.58 12.48 6.60
C THR A 25 10.55 13.64 6.49
N THR A 26 10.88 14.25 7.62
CA THR A 26 12.00 15.21 7.75
C THR A 26 13.29 14.54 8.24
N GLY A 27 13.31 13.21 8.32
CA GLY A 27 14.44 12.41 8.76
C GLY A 27 15.58 12.34 7.74
N LYS A 28 16.75 11.90 8.21
CA LYS A 28 17.95 11.72 7.36
C LYS A 28 17.83 10.53 6.40
N THR A 29 17.01 9.54 6.76
CA THR A 29 16.72 8.34 5.98
C THR A 29 15.39 8.53 5.25
N GLY A 30 15.30 8.07 4.00
CA GLY A 30 14.05 8.03 3.24
C GLY A 30 13.01 7.10 3.88
N CYS A 31 11.75 7.22 3.47
CA CYS A 31 10.62 6.49 4.07
C CYS A 31 9.91 5.56 3.07
N GLU A 32 10.65 5.06 2.06
CA GLU A 32 10.08 4.20 1.02
C GLU A 32 9.60 2.87 1.59
N MET A 33 10.28 2.37 2.63
CA MET A 33 9.91 1.13 3.30
C MET A 33 8.61 1.29 4.08
N GLU A 34 8.40 2.44 4.73
CA GLU A 34 7.13 2.75 5.39
C GLU A 34 5.97 2.84 4.39
N ALA A 35 6.20 3.38 3.19
CA ALA A 35 5.20 3.40 2.13
C ALA A 35 4.86 1.99 1.62
N LEU A 36 5.87 1.15 1.36
CA LEU A 36 5.68 -0.24 0.91
C LEU A 36 4.95 -1.09 1.97
N GLU A 37 5.29 -0.89 3.24
CA GLU A 37 4.60 -1.54 4.37
C GLU A 37 3.13 -1.08 4.46
N GLY A 38 2.88 0.22 4.27
CA GLY A 38 1.54 0.78 4.21
C GLY A 38 0.69 0.17 3.10
N VAL A 39 1.24 0.05 1.88
CA VAL A 39 0.55 -0.61 0.75
C VAL A 39 0.26 -2.07 1.08
N THR A 40 1.27 -2.81 1.54
CA THR A 40 1.11 -4.26 1.79
C THR A 40 0.12 -4.53 2.91
N THR A 41 0.18 -3.76 4.01
CA THR A 41 -0.78 -3.84 5.12
C THR A 41 -2.19 -3.44 4.69
N GLY A 42 -2.32 -2.36 3.92
CA GLY A 42 -3.62 -1.90 3.42
C GLY A 42 -4.28 -2.92 2.49
N LEU A 43 -3.52 -3.50 1.54
CA LEU A 43 -4.02 -4.56 0.65
C LEU A 43 -4.36 -5.84 1.41
N ASN A 44 -3.55 -6.24 2.41
CA ASN A 44 -3.88 -7.37 3.29
C ASN A 44 -5.19 -7.13 4.06
N THR A 45 -5.42 -5.89 4.50
CA THR A 45 -6.67 -5.50 5.18
C THR A 45 -7.86 -5.57 4.23
N VAL A 46 -7.72 -5.08 3.00
CA VAL A 46 -8.76 -5.22 1.97
C VAL A 46 -9.08 -6.70 1.73
N TRP A 47 -8.06 -7.54 1.57
CA TRP A 47 -8.26 -8.99 1.42
C TRP A 47 -9.01 -9.56 2.62
N ASP A 48 -8.63 -9.21 3.86
CA ASP A 48 -9.31 -9.71 5.05
C ASP A 48 -10.81 -9.39 5.06
N MET A 49 -11.19 -8.21 4.57
CA MET A 49 -12.58 -7.76 4.47
C MET A 49 -13.39 -8.52 3.40
N VAL A 50 -12.76 -8.95 2.30
CA VAL A 50 -13.44 -9.63 1.18
C VAL A 50 -13.24 -11.15 1.16
N LYS A 51 -12.41 -11.69 2.06
CA LYS A 51 -11.98 -13.10 2.06
C LYS A 51 -13.10 -14.14 2.03
N ALA A 52 -14.30 -13.80 2.50
CA ALA A 52 -15.43 -14.72 2.45
C ALA A 52 -16.05 -14.82 1.06
N ALA A 53 -16.05 -13.72 0.29
CA ALA A 53 -16.59 -13.67 -1.07
C ALA A 53 -15.59 -14.24 -2.09
N GLU A 54 -14.31 -14.07 -1.83
CA GLU A 54 -13.21 -14.52 -2.71
C GLU A 54 -12.88 -16.02 -2.59
N LYS A 55 -13.37 -16.70 -1.55
CA LYS A 55 -13.10 -18.12 -1.32
C LYS A 55 -13.90 -19.01 -2.27
N ASP A 56 -13.26 -20.07 -2.77
CA ASP A 56 -13.96 -21.18 -3.40
C ASP A 56 -14.56 -22.16 -2.37
N ALA A 57 -15.20 -23.22 -2.87
CA ALA A 57 -15.84 -24.24 -2.04
C ALA A 57 -14.86 -25.04 -1.17
N ASP A 58 -13.57 -25.10 -1.55
CA ASP A 58 -12.50 -25.76 -0.81
C ASP A 58 -11.78 -24.79 0.15
N GLY A 59 -12.26 -23.55 0.24
CA GLY A 59 -11.74 -22.49 1.10
C GLY A 59 -10.43 -21.88 0.59
N GLN A 60 -10.07 -22.09 -0.67
CA GLN A 60 -8.88 -21.53 -1.31
C GLN A 60 -9.19 -20.20 -2.02
N TYR A 61 -8.14 -19.50 -2.45
CA TYR A 61 -8.23 -18.25 -3.21
C TYR A 61 -7.55 -18.46 -4.58
N PRO A 62 -8.25 -19.01 -5.58
CA PRO A 62 -7.64 -19.36 -6.87
C PRO A 62 -7.21 -18.12 -7.68
N ASP A 63 -7.95 -17.02 -7.56
CA ASP A 63 -7.75 -15.83 -8.38
C ASP A 63 -7.14 -14.65 -7.60
N THR A 64 -7.50 -14.50 -6.32
CA THR A 64 -7.10 -13.40 -5.46
C THR A 64 -5.60 -13.40 -5.22
N ARG A 65 -4.95 -12.26 -5.47
CA ARG A 65 -3.52 -12.07 -5.23
C ARG A 65 -3.19 -10.60 -4.98
N ILE A 66 -2.12 -10.36 -4.24
CA ILE A 66 -1.45 -9.06 -4.18
C ILE A 66 -0.28 -9.11 -5.16
N ALA A 67 -0.20 -8.13 -6.06
CA ALA A 67 0.82 -8.06 -7.10
C ALA A 67 1.29 -6.62 -7.31
N ASP A 68 2.39 -6.46 -8.06
CA ASP A 68 2.92 -5.16 -8.52
C ASP A 68 3.21 -4.12 -7.42
N VAL A 69 3.48 -4.57 -6.19
CA VAL A 69 3.91 -3.71 -5.08
C VAL A 69 5.31 -3.16 -5.37
N LYS A 70 5.40 -1.85 -5.60
CA LYS A 70 6.63 -1.15 -5.95
C LYS A 70 6.59 0.32 -5.55
N VAL A 71 7.77 0.92 -5.40
CA VAL A 71 7.89 2.37 -5.27
C VAL A 71 7.67 3.01 -6.64
N VAL A 72 6.65 3.87 -6.75
CA VAL A 72 6.29 4.56 -8.00
C VAL A 72 6.97 5.91 -8.15
N ASP A 73 7.20 6.62 -7.04
CA ASP A 73 7.91 7.89 -6.99
C ASP A 73 8.63 8.02 -5.64
N LYS A 74 9.79 8.69 -5.65
CA LYS A 74 10.55 9.03 -4.44
C LYS A 74 11.24 10.36 -4.69
N ARG A 75 10.94 11.34 -3.84
CA ARG A 75 11.57 12.66 -3.87
C ARG A 75 12.31 12.93 -2.57
N LYS A 76 13.40 13.67 -2.68
CA LYS A 76 14.15 14.20 -1.55
C LYS A 76 14.48 15.65 -1.85
N GLU A 77 13.97 16.55 -1.02
CA GLU A 77 14.21 17.98 -1.13
C GLU A 77 15.03 18.45 0.06
N THR A 78 15.89 19.43 -0.17
CA THR A 78 16.59 20.13 0.90
C THR A 78 15.68 21.24 1.36
N VAL A 79 15.24 21.20 2.62
CA VAL A 79 14.50 22.32 3.22
C VAL A 79 15.53 23.32 3.73
N ASP A 80 15.61 24.49 3.09
CA ASP A 80 16.45 25.59 3.58
C ASP A 80 15.89 26.09 4.93
N ALA A 81 16.79 26.33 5.87
CA ALA A 81 16.48 26.71 7.26
C ALA A 81 16.18 28.20 7.43
#